data_AF-A0A8C9UKJ4-F1
#
_entry.id   AF-A0A8C9UKJ4-F1
#
_cell.length_a   1.000
_cell.length_b   1.000
_cell.length_c   1.000
_cell.angle_alpha   90.00
_cell.angle_beta   90.00
_cell.angle_gamma   90.00
#
_symmetry.space_group_name_H-M   'P 1'
#
loop_
_entity.id
_entity.type
_entity.pdbx_description
1 polymer ?
#
loop_
_entity_poly.entity_id
_entity_poly.type
_entity_poly.pdbx_seq_one_letter_code
_entity_poly.pdbx_strand_id
1 'polypeptide(L)'
;MSILTSPRGKVEVVHCRRTESQDIYCIKKLIRKFTQRLFGKLNIIYLLEKANLAVTLCNDKEEIMAQATFLDYPNWNVSKQDDWVSVFRELDSEIPCTPLNTLFMHLFVAVDEFSTGCCKEIIRNVFKAVPELHFIFLTVPSYMSLGSTLITVFHQVGTIPNLTSDEDFAVQICLRHNHYPQLHVRKARVEDHDDLMPIFMHYDTVLKETYGEYFLAELIEAQDEENHAVVCEVSDSSVWAILSERNKRHELCFLDLKRTLRTDV
;
A
#
# COMPACT_ATOMS: atom_id res chain seq x y z
N MET A 1 1.98 -4.76 13.28
CA MET A 1 0.84 -5.50 13.83
C MET A 1 -0.44 -4.80 13.40
N SER A 2 -1.33 -5.55 12.76
CA SER A 2 -2.66 -5.17 12.29
C SER A 2 -3.64 -6.30 12.68
N ILE A 3 -4.93 -6.00 12.81
CA ILE A 3 -5.92 -6.99 13.24
C ILE A 3 -6.77 -7.36 12.02
N LEU A 4 -6.90 -8.66 11.74
CA LEU A 4 -7.79 -9.20 10.71
C LEU A 4 -8.96 -9.90 11.35
N THR A 5 -10.16 -9.66 10.82
CA THR A 5 -11.40 -10.34 11.22
C THR A 5 -11.93 -11.15 10.05
N SER A 6 -12.15 -12.45 10.25
CA SER A 6 -12.74 -13.32 9.26
C SER A 6 -14.25 -13.06 9.10
N PRO A 7 -14.88 -13.48 7.99
CA PRO A 7 -16.33 -13.40 7.83
C PRO A 7 -17.12 -14.16 8.91
N ARG A 8 -16.47 -15.10 9.62
CA ARG A 8 -17.05 -15.87 10.72
C ARG A 8 -16.78 -15.25 12.10
N GLY A 9 -16.17 -14.07 12.15
CA GLY A 9 -15.84 -13.33 13.38
C GLY A 9 -14.56 -13.80 14.07
N LYS A 10 -13.75 -14.67 13.45
CA LYS A 10 -12.46 -15.06 14.02
C LYS A 10 -11.47 -13.91 13.84
N VAL A 11 -10.71 -13.60 14.89
CA VAL A 11 -9.72 -12.52 14.86
C VAL A 11 -8.32 -13.09 14.89
N GLU A 12 -7.44 -12.57 14.03
CA GLU A 12 -6.00 -12.86 14.02
C GLU A 12 -5.23 -11.53 14.03
N VAL A 13 -4.22 -11.44 14.87
CA VAL A 13 -3.27 -10.34 14.81
C VAL A 13 -2.15 -10.77 13.87
N VAL A 14 -1.84 -9.89 12.91
CA VAL A 14 -0.90 -10.19 11.84
C VAL A 14 0.20 -9.14 11.73
N HIS A 15 1.32 -9.56 11.17
CA HIS A 15 2.43 -8.69 10.85
C HIS A 15 3.06 -9.10 9.53
N CYS A 16 3.72 -8.11 8.92
CA CYS A 16 4.22 -8.19 7.57
C CYS A 16 5.75 -8.15 7.61
N ARG A 17 6.40 -9.06 6.88
CA ARG A 17 7.87 -9.09 6.70
C ARG A 17 8.23 -9.43 5.25
N ARG A 18 9.51 -9.24 4.90
CA ARG A 18 10.03 -9.76 3.62
C ARG A 18 9.93 -11.29 3.62
N THR A 19 9.60 -11.85 2.46
CA THR A 19 9.58 -13.30 2.27
C THR A 19 10.99 -13.86 2.34
N GLU A 20 11.13 -15.01 2.99
CA GLU A 20 12.40 -15.72 3.17
C GLU A 20 12.35 -17.08 2.45
N SER A 21 13.52 -17.66 2.15
CA SER A 21 13.60 -18.97 1.47
C SER A 21 12.95 -20.10 2.27
N GLN A 22 12.96 -20.01 3.60
CA GLN A 22 12.28 -20.97 4.47
C GLN A 22 10.75 -20.97 4.30
N ASP A 23 10.16 -19.89 3.78
CA ASP A 23 8.72 -19.77 3.56
C ASP A 23 8.24 -20.66 2.40
N ILE A 24 9.13 -21.10 1.50
CA ILE A 24 8.79 -21.82 0.26
C ILE A 24 7.88 -23.01 0.50
N TYR A 25 8.13 -23.78 1.55
CA TYR A 25 7.32 -24.96 1.87
C TYR A 25 5.88 -24.58 2.23
N CYS A 26 5.70 -23.55 3.05
CA CYS A 26 4.40 -23.05 3.48
C CYS A 26 3.66 -22.35 2.31
N ILE A 27 4.37 -21.57 1.48
CA ILE A 27 3.82 -20.96 0.26
C ILE A 27 3.26 -22.04 -0.66
N LYS A 28 4.02 -23.11 -0.92
CA LYS A 28 3.57 -24.23 -1.75
C LYS A 28 2.30 -24.92 -1.23
N LYS A 29 2.11 -24.99 0.10
CA LYS A 29 0.89 -25.53 0.71
C LYS A 29 -0.35 -24.67 0.48
N LEU A 30 -0.17 -23.35 0.33
CA LEU A 30 -1.28 -22.42 0.09
C LEU A 30 -1.67 -22.34 -1.40
N ILE A 31 -0.85 -22.86 -2.32
CA ILE A 31 -1.15 -22.88 -3.75
C ILE A 31 -2.31 -23.85 -4.02
N ARG A 32 -3.33 -23.35 -4.72
CA ARG A 32 -4.52 -24.12 -5.12
C ARG A 32 -4.65 -24.18 -6.63
N LYS A 33 -5.57 -25.01 -7.12
CA LYS A 33 -5.92 -25.06 -8.55
C LYS A 33 -6.30 -23.68 -9.09
N PHE A 34 -7.03 -22.89 -8.32
CA PHE A 34 -7.40 -21.52 -8.70
C PHE A 34 -6.16 -20.62 -8.87
N THR A 35 -5.21 -20.66 -7.93
CA THR A 35 -3.92 -19.94 -8.01
C THR A 35 -3.17 -20.32 -9.29
N GLN A 36 -3.07 -21.61 -9.60
CA GLN A 36 -2.37 -22.09 -10.80
C GLN A 36 -3.05 -21.66 -12.10
N ARG A 37 -4.38 -21.50 -12.11
CA ARG A 37 -5.09 -20.97 -13.28
C ARG A 37 -4.87 -19.46 -13.45
N LEU A 38 -4.77 -18.70 -12.35
CA LEU A 38 -4.55 -17.25 -12.40
C LEU A 38 -3.12 -16.86 -12.77
N PHE A 39 -2.14 -17.53 -12.15
CA PHE A 39 -0.72 -17.17 -12.24
C PHE A 39 0.13 -18.17 -13.02
N GLY A 40 -0.49 -19.25 -13.53
CA GLY A 40 0.21 -20.31 -14.23
C GLY A 40 0.95 -21.28 -13.30
N LYS A 41 1.74 -22.17 -13.90
CA LYS A 41 2.61 -23.11 -13.16
C LYS A 41 3.92 -22.41 -12.85
N LEU A 42 4.12 -22.07 -11.57
CA LEU A 42 5.26 -21.29 -11.12
C LEU A 42 6.34 -22.17 -10.46
N ASN A 43 7.61 -21.91 -10.77
CA ASN A 43 8.72 -22.35 -9.94
C ASN A 43 8.94 -21.32 -8.83
N ILE A 44 8.43 -21.61 -7.63
CA ILE A 44 8.45 -20.67 -6.49
C ILE A 44 9.87 -20.25 -6.10
N ILE A 45 10.86 -21.15 -6.21
CA ILE A 45 12.25 -20.84 -5.86
C ILE A 45 12.77 -19.77 -6.80
N TYR A 46 12.68 -20.03 -8.10
CA TYR A 46 13.10 -19.09 -9.15
C TYR A 46 12.36 -17.75 -9.06
N LEU A 47 11.05 -17.79 -8.80
CA LEU A 47 10.22 -16.61 -8.69
C LEU A 47 10.67 -15.71 -7.51
N LEU A 48 10.97 -16.30 -6.34
CA LEU A 48 11.43 -15.54 -5.19
C LEU A 48 12.85 -14.99 -5.38
N GLU A 49 13.74 -15.74 -6.05
CA GLU A 49 15.09 -15.26 -6.39
C GLU A 49 15.08 -14.04 -7.31
N LYS A 50 14.06 -13.92 -8.17
CA LYS A 50 13.91 -12.83 -9.14
C LYS A 50 13.02 -11.68 -8.66
N ALA A 51 12.36 -11.84 -7.52
CA ALA A 51 11.39 -10.86 -7.04
C ALA A 51 12.02 -9.51 -6.74
N ASN A 52 11.48 -8.43 -7.31
CA ASN A 52 11.80 -7.06 -6.86
C ASN A 52 11.33 -6.86 -5.42
N LEU A 53 10.15 -7.40 -5.09
CA LEU A 53 9.60 -7.39 -3.75
C LEU A 53 8.78 -8.67 -3.50
N ALA A 54 9.03 -9.33 -2.38
CA ALA A 54 8.22 -10.45 -1.92
C ALA A 54 7.89 -10.25 -0.43
N VAL A 55 6.61 -10.40 -0.10
CA VAL A 55 6.06 -10.06 1.21
C VAL A 55 5.30 -11.25 1.76
N THR A 56 5.60 -11.61 3.01
CA THR A 56 4.93 -12.65 3.79
C THR A 56 4.18 -11.99 4.95
N LEU A 57 2.91 -12.37 5.11
CA LEU A 57 2.08 -11.99 6.25
C LEU A 57 1.97 -13.18 7.21
N CYS A 58 2.39 -12.98 8.45
CA CYS A 58 2.36 -13.98 9.51
C CYS A 58 1.38 -13.57 10.61
N ASN A 59 0.82 -14.54 11.35
CA ASN A 59 0.13 -14.28 12.60
C ASN A 59 1.12 -14.17 13.79
N ASP A 60 0.60 -13.93 14.99
CA ASP A 60 1.41 -13.87 16.23
C ASP A 60 2.15 -15.17 16.58
N LYS A 61 1.82 -16.29 15.93
CA LYS A 61 2.49 -17.59 16.10
C LYS A 61 3.54 -17.84 15.02
N GLU A 62 3.87 -16.84 14.21
CA GLU A 62 4.75 -16.95 13.04
C GLU A 62 4.23 -17.90 11.95
N GLU A 63 2.92 -18.21 11.96
CA GLU A 63 2.30 -19.01 10.90
C GLU A 63 1.98 -18.12 9.70
N ILE A 64 2.39 -18.56 8.51
CA ILE A 64 2.14 -17.81 7.27
C ILE A 64 0.65 -17.81 6.96
N MET A 65 0.06 -16.62 6.99
CA MET A 65 -1.33 -16.36 6.66
C MET A 65 -1.50 -16.04 5.17
N ALA A 66 -0.53 -15.35 4.57
CA ALA A 66 -0.52 -15.03 3.15
C ALA A 66 0.87 -14.67 2.65
N GLN A 67 1.05 -14.72 1.32
CA GLN A 67 2.28 -14.30 0.67
C GLN A 67 1.95 -13.71 -0.72
N ALA A 68 2.69 -12.68 -1.10
CA ALA A 68 2.64 -12.12 -2.44
C ALA A 68 4.03 -11.80 -2.99
N THR A 69 4.21 -12.03 -4.30
CA THR A 69 5.44 -11.73 -5.02
C THR A 69 5.20 -10.72 -6.13
N PHE A 70 6.09 -9.75 -6.25
CA PHE A 70 6.01 -8.66 -7.19
C PHE A 70 7.31 -8.53 -8.01
N LEU A 71 7.14 -8.30 -9.31
CA LEU A 71 8.25 -8.04 -10.24
C LEU A 71 7.99 -6.79 -11.07
N ASP A 72 9.00 -6.29 -11.78
CA ASP A 72 8.97 -5.09 -12.62
C ASP A 72 8.54 -5.34 -14.07
N TYR A 73 7.99 -6.52 -14.37
CA TYR A 73 7.43 -6.89 -15.68
C TYR A 73 6.14 -7.73 -15.55
N PRO A 74 5.28 -7.83 -16.58
CA PRO A 74 4.01 -8.56 -16.51
C PRO A 74 4.13 -10.04 -16.13
N ASN A 75 3.14 -10.56 -15.41
CA ASN A 75 3.11 -11.95 -14.95
C ASN A 75 2.69 -12.97 -16.03
N TRP A 76 2.24 -12.49 -17.19
CA TRP A 76 1.97 -13.30 -18.38
C TRP A 76 2.68 -12.71 -19.59
N ASN A 77 2.82 -13.51 -20.65
CA ASN A 77 3.52 -13.14 -21.88
C ASN A 77 2.67 -12.24 -22.79
N VAL A 78 2.22 -11.10 -22.26
CA VAL A 78 1.45 -10.07 -22.99
C VAL A 78 2.34 -8.98 -23.59
N SER A 79 3.56 -8.85 -23.10
CA SER A 79 4.57 -7.93 -23.63
C SER A 79 5.97 -8.47 -23.32
N LYS A 80 6.99 -7.90 -23.97
CA LYS A 80 8.38 -8.12 -23.55
C LYS A 80 8.64 -7.37 -22.23
N GLN A 81 9.63 -7.84 -21.47
CA GLN A 81 9.98 -7.26 -20.18
C GLN A 81 10.56 -5.84 -20.30
N ASP A 82 11.20 -5.52 -21.43
CA ASP A 82 11.81 -4.22 -21.71
C ASP A 82 10.88 -3.24 -22.44
N ASP A 83 9.70 -3.70 -22.88
CA ASP A 83 8.77 -2.93 -23.72
C ASP A 83 7.31 -2.99 -23.21
N TRP A 84 7.09 -3.34 -21.95
CA TRP A 84 5.73 -3.40 -21.42
C TRP A 84 5.07 -2.02 -21.32
N VAL A 85 5.86 -0.95 -21.18
CA VAL A 85 5.36 0.41 -20.97
C VAL A 85 4.58 0.92 -22.18
N SER A 86 5.03 0.64 -23.40
CA SER A 86 4.35 1.04 -24.63
C SER A 86 2.98 0.37 -24.72
N VAL A 87 2.95 -0.95 -24.54
CA VAL A 87 1.75 -1.79 -24.55
C VAL A 87 0.71 -1.34 -23.51
N PHE A 88 1.13 -1.01 -22.29
CA PHE A 88 0.21 -0.60 -21.23
C PHE A 88 -0.27 0.85 -21.39
N ARG A 89 0.50 1.74 -22.03
CA ARG A 89 0.04 3.09 -22.37
C ARG A 89 -0.89 3.12 -23.58
N GLU A 90 -0.75 2.18 -24.51
CA GLU A 90 -1.72 1.99 -25.59
C GLU A 90 -3.06 1.50 -25.05
N LEU A 91 -3.05 0.71 -23.96
CA LEU A 91 -4.26 0.29 -23.28
C LEU A 91 -5.00 1.47 -22.66
N ASP A 92 -4.28 2.33 -21.94
CA ASP A 92 -4.83 3.54 -21.33
C ASP A 92 -3.74 4.61 -21.18
N SER A 93 -3.83 5.67 -21.98
CA SER A 93 -2.85 6.76 -22.00
C SER A 93 -2.91 7.66 -20.76
N GLU A 94 -4.01 7.61 -20.01
CA GLU A 94 -4.20 8.41 -18.79
C GLU A 94 -3.50 7.79 -17.58
N ILE A 95 -2.95 6.58 -17.70
CA ILE A 95 -2.19 5.92 -16.65
C ILE A 95 -0.69 6.21 -16.84
N PRO A 96 -0.07 7.11 -16.05
CA PRO A 96 1.33 7.51 -16.20
C PRO A 96 2.28 6.45 -15.60
N CYS A 97 2.16 5.21 -16.06
CA CYS A 97 3.02 4.10 -15.64
C CYS A 97 4.44 4.26 -16.20
N THR A 98 5.41 3.88 -15.37
CA THR A 98 6.85 3.89 -15.64
C THR A 98 7.50 2.70 -14.92
N PRO A 99 8.71 2.28 -15.32
CA PRO A 99 9.45 1.24 -14.61
C PRO A 99 9.74 1.55 -13.14
N LEU A 100 9.78 2.84 -12.76
CA LEU A 100 10.09 3.25 -11.38
C LEU A 100 8.88 3.24 -10.44
N ASN A 101 7.67 3.43 -10.98
CA ASN A 101 6.44 3.58 -10.17
C ASN A 101 5.46 2.41 -10.32
N THR A 102 5.90 1.30 -10.92
CA THR A 102 5.03 0.17 -11.28
C THR A 102 5.65 -1.16 -10.89
N LEU A 103 4.83 -2.04 -10.31
CA LEU A 103 5.14 -3.46 -10.13
C LEU A 103 3.98 -4.32 -10.62
N PHE A 104 4.23 -5.60 -10.84
CA PHE A 104 3.27 -6.59 -11.27
C PHE A 104 3.16 -7.67 -10.21
N MET A 105 1.94 -8.08 -9.87
CA MET A 105 1.72 -9.20 -8.95
C MET A 105 1.89 -10.53 -9.71
N HIS A 106 2.92 -11.30 -9.36
CA HIS A 106 3.22 -12.61 -9.97
C HIS A 106 2.69 -13.79 -9.16
N LEU A 107 2.39 -13.58 -7.89
CA LEU A 107 1.80 -14.59 -7.02
C LEU A 107 1.04 -13.91 -5.90
N PHE A 108 -0.13 -14.46 -5.58
CA PHE A 108 -0.81 -14.22 -4.31
C PHE A 108 -1.40 -15.54 -3.81
N VAL A 109 -1.08 -15.87 -2.56
CA VAL A 109 -1.63 -17.02 -1.84
C VAL A 109 -2.01 -16.60 -0.43
N ALA A 110 -3.10 -17.16 0.08
CA ALA A 110 -3.58 -16.87 1.44
C ALA A 110 -4.37 -18.04 2.02
N VAL A 111 -4.49 -18.06 3.34
CA VAL A 111 -5.49 -18.84 4.04
C VAL A 111 -6.88 -18.26 3.72
N ASP A 112 -7.77 -19.09 3.16
CA ASP A 112 -9.09 -18.64 2.65
C ASP A 112 -9.87 -17.76 3.61
N GLU A 113 -9.93 -18.19 4.87
CA GLU A 113 -10.74 -17.54 5.90
C GLU A 113 -10.35 -16.07 6.11
N PHE A 114 -9.08 -15.73 5.87
CA PHE A 114 -8.54 -14.38 6.04
C PHE A 114 -8.10 -13.73 4.72
N SER A 115 -8.33 -14.38 3.59
CA SER A 115 -7.77 -14.02 2.28
C SER A 115 -7.95 -12.54 1.90
N THR A 116 -9.15 -11.99 2.05
CA THR A 116 -9.45 -10.57 1.77
C THR A 116 -8.69 -9.62 2.69
N GLY A 117 -8.69 -9.89 4.00
CA GLY A 117 -7.95 -9.08 4.98
C GLY A 117 -6.44 -9.12 4.71
N CYS A 118 -5.90 -10.32 4.45
CA CYS A 118 -4.51 -10.51 4.10
C CYS A 118 -4.11 -9.77 2.82
N CYS A 119 -4.95 -9.81 1.78
CA CYS A 119 -4.68 -9.14 0.51
C CYS A 119 -4.57 -7.63 0.71
N LYS A 120 -5.55 -7.01 1.39
CA LYS A 120 -5.54 -5.58 1.70
C LYS A 120 -4.32 -5.17 2.53
N GLU A 121 -3.97 -5.98 3.54
CA GLU A 121 -2.82 -5.68 4.40
C GLU A 121 -1.50 -5.80 3.64
N ILE A 122 -1.34 -6.80 2.77
CA ILE A 122 -0.16 -6.93 1.91
C ILE A 122 -0.04 -5.73 0.98
N ILE A 123 -1.11 -5.36 0.26
CA ILE A 123 -1.11 -4.22 -0.66
C ILE A 123 -0.72 -2.92 0.06
N ARG A 124 -1.31 -2.67 1.23
CA ARG A 124 -0.96 -1.52 2.07
C ARG A 124 0.52 -1.51 2.46
N ASN A 125 1.08 -2.65 2.89
CA ASN A 125 2.48 -2.74 3.28
C ASN A 125 3.44 -2.60 2.09
N VAL A 126 3.06 -3.09 0.90
CA VAL A 126 3.84 -2.93 -0.33
C VAL A 126 3.95 -1.46 -0.73
N PHE A 127 2.83 -0.74 -0.80
CA PHE A 127 2.86 0.71 -1.07
C PHE A 127 3.58 1.50 0.02
N LYS A 128 3.46 1.07 1.28
CA LYS A 128 4.23 1.68 2.37
C LYS A 128 5.74 1.45 2.24
N ALA A 129 6.16 0.27 1.78
CA ALA A 129 7.57 -0.10 1.67
C ALA A 129 8.27 0.56 0.48
N VAL A 130 7.54 0.88 -0.59
CA VAL A 130 8.08 1.52 -1.80
C VAL A 130 7.31 2.83 -2.04
N PRO A 131 7.82 3.98 -1.58
CA PRO A 131 7.15 5.27 -1.71
C PRO A 131 6.83 5.66 -3.15
N GLU A 132 7.72 5.36 -4.09
CA GLU A 132 7.60 5.68 -5.51
C GLU A 132 6.59 4.80 -6.25
N LEU A 133 6.17 3.67 -5.65
CA LEU A 133 5.23 2.75 -6.25
C LEU A 133 3.81 3.32 -6.24
N HIS A 134 3.27 3.57 -7.43
CA HIS A 134 1.93 4.13 -7.62
C HIS A 134 0.94 3.09 -8.15
N PHE A 135 1.45 2.14 -8.94
CA PHE A 135 0.64 1.17 -9.66
C PHE A 135 1.11 -0.25 -9.36
N ILE A 136 0.18 -1.12 -9.01
CA ILE A 136 0.40 -2.56 -9.06
C ILE A 136 -0.53 -3.11 -10.14
N PHE A 137 0.04 -3.73 -11.17
CA PHE A 137 -0.73 -4.43 -12.19
C PHE A 137 -0.84 -5.91 -11.91
N LEU A 138 -1.88 -6.51 -12.45
CA LEU A 138 -2.09 -7.95 -12.50
C LEU A 138 -2.72 -8.30 -13.84
N THR A 139 -2.07 -9.18 -14.59
CA THR A 139 -2.59 -9.71 -15.84
C THR A 139 -3.20 -11.09 -15.56
N VAL A 140 -4.38 -11.37 -16.08
CA VAL A 140 -5.04 -12.69 -15.90
C VAL A 140 -5.72 -13.12 -17.20
N PRO A 141 -5.85 -14.43 -17.48
CA PRO A 141 -6.60 -14.89 -18.64
C PRO A 141 -8.02 -14.31 -18.64
N SER A 142 -8.49 -13.76 -19.76
CA SER A 142 -9.75 -12.99 -19.83
C SER A 142 -11.00 -13.80 -19.45
N TYR A 143 -10.97 -15.12 -19.65
CA TYR A 143 -12.06 -16.04 -19.28
C TYR A 143 -12.12 -16.34 -17.77
N MET A 144 -11.17 -15.85 -16.98
CA MET A 144 -11.09 -16.10 -15.54
C MET A 144 -11.58 -14.90 -14.72
N SER A 145 -12.28 -15.20 -13.62
CA SER A 145 -12.56 -14.22 -12.58
C SER A 145 -11.39 -14.12 -11.60
N LEU A 146 -11.11 -12.91 -11.11
CA LEU A 146 -10.15 -12.63 -10.03
C LEU A 146 -10.50 -13.30 -8.68
N GLY A 147 -11.75 -13.77 -8.54
CA GLY A 147 -12.27 -14.29 -7.28
C GLY A 147 -12.59 -13.17 -6.28
N SER A 148 -13.22 -13.55 -5.17
CA SER A 148 -13.76 -12.60 -4.18
C SER A 148 -12.69 -11.81 -3.43
N THR A 149 -11.44 -12.24 -3.44
CA THR A 149 -10.32 -11.57 -2.75
C THR A 149 -9.70 -10.47 -3.60
N LEU A 150 -9.18 -10.81 -4.78
CA LEU A 150 -8.40 -9.88 -5.60
C LEU A 150 -9.27 -8.76 -6.18
N ILE A 151 -10.56 -9.04 -6.46
CA ILE A 151 -11.52 -8.01 -6.92
C ILE A 151 -11.73 -6.87 -5.92
N THR A 152 -11.32 -7.03 -4.66
CA THR A 152 -11.46 -5.99 -3.63
C THR A 152 -10.36 -4.92 -3.67
N VAL A 153 -9.27 -5.18 -4.40
CA VAL A 153 -8.11 -4.27 -4.51
C VAL A 153 -7.74 -3.94 -5.96
N PHE A 154 -8.21 -4.75 -6.91
CA PHE A 154 -7.98 -4.57 -8.33
C PHE A 154 -9.27 -4.21 -9.08
N HIS A 155 -9.17 -3.35 -10.08
CA HIS A 155 -10.20 -3.13 -11.08
C HIS A 155 -9.62 -3.30 -12.49
N GLN A 156 -10.48 -3.65 -13.45
CA GLN A 156 -10.07 -3.91 -14.82
C GLN A 156 -9.89 -2.61 -15.59
N VAL A 157 -8.78 -2.50 -16.32
CA VAL A 157 -8.48 -1.38 -17.24
C VAL A 157 -8.85 -1.74 -18.67
N GLY A 158 -8.57 -2.98 -19.07
CA GLY A 158 -8.91 -3.47 -20.41
C GLY A 158 -8.34 -4.86 -20.68
N THR A 159 -8.17 -5.19 -21.96
CA THR A 159 -7.69 -6.49 -22.43
C THR A 159 -6.56 -6.35 -23.43
N ILE A 160 -5.56 -7.22 -23.34
CA ILE A 160 -4.38 -7.24 -24.22
C ILE A 160 -4.21 -8.69 -24.74
N PRO A 161 -3.92 -8.88 -26.04
CA PRO A 161 -3.65 -10.20 -26.58
C PRO A 161 -2.31 -10.75 -26.06
N ASN A 162 -2.19 -12.08 -25.96
CA ASN A 162 -0.91 -12.72 -25.67
C ASN A 162 0.02 -12.66 -26.90
N LEU A 163 1.33 -12.54 -26.67
CA LEU A 163 2.32 -12.51 -27.76
C LEU A 163 2.47 -13.84 -28.51
N THR A 164 2.06 -14.96 -27.90
CA THR A 164 2.36 -16.33 -28.34
C THR A 164 1.13 -17.23 -28.53
N SER A 165 -0.05 -16.78 -28.13
CA SER A 165 -1.30 -17.56 -28.21
C SER A 165 -2.49 -16.67 -28.57
N ASP A 166 -3.54 -17.24 -29.16
CA ASP A 166 -4.81 -16.55 -29.45
C ASP A 166 -5.68 -16.32 -28.17
N GLU A 167 -5.06 -16.21 -27.01
CA GLU A 167 -5.76 -15.95 -25.75
C GLU A 167 -5.60 -14.49 -25.34
N ASP A 168 -6.72 -13.84 -25.05
CA ASP A 168 -6.73 -12.48 -24.49
C ASP A 168 -6.56 -12.52 -22.97
N PHE A 169 -5.88 -11.50 -22.46
CA PHE A 169 -5.62 -11.31 -21.05
C PHE A 169 -6.24 -10.00 -20.56
N ALA A 170 -6.99 -10.08 -19.47
CA ALA A 170 -7.48 -8.89 -18.79
C ALA A 170 -6.37 -8.27 -17.94
N VAL A 171 -6.19 -6.96 -18.09
CA VAL A 171 -5.24 -6.17 -17.29
C VAL A 171 -6.01 -5.49 -16.17
N GLN A 172 -5.54 -5.74 -14.96
CA GLN A 172 -6.12 -5.28 -13.71
C GLN A 172 -5.13 -4.33 -13.03
N ILE A 173 -5.61 -3.26 -12.44
CA ILE A 173 -4.80 -2.26 -11.76
C ILE A 173 -5.25 -2.05 -10.32
N CYS A 174 -4.27 -1.92 -9.44
CA CYS A 174 -4.41 -1.53 -8.06
C CYS A 174 -3.66 -0.21 -7.86
N LEU A 175 -4.39 0.81 -7.39
CA LEU A 175 -3.90 2.18 -7.29
C LEU A 175 -3.49 2.49 -5.85
N ARG A 176 -2.31 3.09 -5.68
CA ARG A 176 -1.78 3.49 -4.37
C ARG A 176 -2.80 4.28 -3.56
N HIS A 177 -3.44 5.28 -4.15
CA HIS A 177 -4.33 6.20 -3.43
C HIS A 177 -5.54 5.52 -2.77
N ASN A 178 -5.96 4.35 -3.27
CA ASN A 178 -7.07 3.58 -2.69
C ASN A 178 -6.68 2.81 -1.42
N HIS A 179 -5.38 2.67 -1.14
CA HIS A 179 -4.86 1.80 -0.08
C HIS A 179 -3.87 2.48 0.86
N TYR A 180 -3.09 3.43 0.34
CA TYR A 180 -2.07 4.16 1.07
C TYR A 180 -1.79 5.52 0.38
N PRO A 181 -2.71 6.49 0.51
CA PRO A 181 -2.60 7.78 -0.17
C PRO A 181 -1.31 8.51 0.18
N GLN A 182 -0.75 9.20 -0.82
CA GLN A 182 0.43 10.02 -0.62
C GLN A 182 0.02 11.30 0.10
N LEU A 183 0.69 11.59 1.21
CA LEU A 183 0.51 12.83 1.95
C LEU A 183 1.15 13.97 1.16
N HIS A 184 0.40 15.03 0.90
CA HIS A 184 0.94 16.26 0.34
C HIS A 184 1.47 17.14 1.46
N VAL A 185 2.79 17.33 1.52
CA VAL A 185 3.42 18.18 2.53
C VAL A 185 3.59 19.60 1.99
N ARG A 186 3.04 20.57 2.69
CA ARG A 186 3.23 22.00 2.40
C ARG A 186 3.53 22.79 3.67
N LYS A 187 4.00 24.03 3.51
CA LYS A 187 4.15 24.97 4.62
C LYS A 187 2.77 25.28 5.21
N ALA A 188 2.68 25.26 6.53
CA ALA A 188 1.47 25.62 7.26
C ALA A 188 1.17 27.11 7.10
N ARG A 189 -0.11 27.45 7.04
CA ARG A 189 -0.65 28.80 7.01
C ARG A 189 -1.48 29.03 8.26
N VAL A 190 -1.64 30.30 8.65
CA VAL A 190 -2.42 30.65 9.85
C VAL A 190 -3.88 30.15 9.72
N GLU A 191 -4.41 30.08 8.50
CA GLU A 191 -5.76 29.53 8.24
C GLU A 191 -5.90 28.05 8.64
N ASP A 192 -4.80 27.28 8.64
CA ASP A 192 -4.83 25.86 9.01
C ASP A 192 -5.16 25.69 10.50
N HIS A 193 -5.06 26.75 11.32
CA HIS A 193 -5.42 26.72 12.73
C HIS A 193 -6.75 26.00 13.00
N ASP A 194 -7.81 26.37 12.28
CA ASP A 194 -9.15 25.88 12.54
C ASP A 194 -9.32 24.40 12.20
N ASP A 195 -8.66 23.93 11.14
CA ASP A 195 -8.66 22.52 10.74
C ASP A 195 -7.81 21.65 11.67
N LEU A 196 -6.72 22.22 12.19
CA LEU A 196 -5.77 21.52 13.04
C LEU A 196 -6.20 21.48 14.52
N MET A 197 -6.96 22.46 14.97
CA MET A 197 -7.31 22.58 16.38
C MET A 197 -8.10 21.37 16.92
N PRO A 198 -9.12 20.85 16.20
CA PRO A 198 -9.82 19.63 16.60
C PRO A 198 -8.91 18.41 16.72
N ILE A 199 -7.94 18.26 15.80
CA ILE A 199 -6.99 17.14 15.79
C ILE A 199 -6.09 17.21 17.02
N PHE A 200 -5.60 18.40 17.35
CA PHE A 200 -4.74 18.62 18.50
C PHE A 200 -5.47 18.35 19.82
N MET A 201 -6.69 18.90 19.96
CA MET A 201 -7.52 18.73 21.16
C MET A 201 -7.92 17.27 21.40
N HIS A 202 -7.93 16.43 20.37
CA HIS A 202 -8.17 15.01 20.51
C HIS A 202 -7.04 14.29 21.29
N TYR A 203 -5.80 14.78 21.19
CA TYR A 203 -4.64 14.12 21.79
C TYR A 203 -4.12 14.80 23.05
N ASP A 204 -4.20 16.14 23.15
CA ASP A 204 -3.72 16.89 24.31
C ASP A 204 -4.43 18.25 24.45
N THR A 205 -5.07 18.48 25.61
CA THR A 205 -5.72 19.77 25.93
C THR A 205 -4.82 20.70 26.75
N VAL A 206 -3.72 20.21 27.32
CA VAL A 206 -2.85 20.94 28.25
C VAL A 206 -2.24 22.18 27.60
N LEU A 207 -1.87 22.10 26.32
CA LEU A 207 -1.25 23.21 25.62
C LEU A 207 -2.22 24.35 25.32
N LYS A 208 -3.50 24.05 25.05
CA LYS A 208 -4.55 25.08 24.94
C LYS A 208 -4.82 25.73 26.30
N GLU A 209 -4.84 24.95 27.37
CA GLU A 209 -4.99 25.47 28.73
C GLU A 209 -3.81 26.35 29.15
N THR A 210 -2.60 26.03 28.68
CA THR A 210 -1.36 26.74 29.05
C THR A 210 -1.11 27.98 28.20
N TYR A 211 -1.35 27.90 26.88
CA TYR A 211 -0.97 28.93 25.90
C TYR A 211 -2.16 29.62 25.23
N GLY A 212 -3.40 29.28 25.61
CA GLY A 212 -4.62 29.91 25.10
C GLY A 212 -5.14 29.30 23.81
N GLU A 213 -6.27 29.82 23.30
CA GLU A 213 -6.97 29.23 22.15
C GLU A 213 -6.26 29.46 20.81
N TYR A 214 -5.35 30.42 20.72
CA TYR A 214 -4.68 30.83 19.48
C TYR A 214 -3.22 30.39 19.38
N PHE A 215 -2.73 29.59 20.33
CA PHE A 215 -1.31 29.24 20.40
C PHE A 215 -0.77 28.60 19.10
N LEU A 216 -1.62 27.84 18.41
CA LEU A 216 -1.24 27.16 17.17
C LEU A 216 -1.10 28.17 16.02
N ALA A 217 -1.96 29.19 15.96
CA ALA A 217 -1.86 30.27 14.98
C ALA A 217 -0.59 31.08 15.20
N GLU A 218 -0.28 31.43 16.46
CA GLU A 218 0.95 32.15 16.84
C GLU A 218 2.20 31.36 16.48
N LEU A 219 2.19 30.04 16.69
CA LEU A 219 3.32 29.18 16.38
C LEU A 219 3.54 29.00 14.87
N ILE A 220 2.45 28.93 14.10
CA ILE A 220 2.51 28.94 12.63
C ILE A 220 2.97 30.30 12.11
N GLU A 221 2.59 31.41 12.74
CA GLU A 221 3.02 32.75 12.35
C GLU A 221 4.50 32.99 12.68
N ALA A 222 5.00 32.46 13.79
CA ALA A 222 6.38 32.60 14.26
C ALA A 222 7.42 31.75 13.50
N GLN A 223 7.10 31.26 12.30
CA GLN A 223 8.03 30.51 11.45
C GLN A 223 9.19 31.39 10.97
N ASP A 224 10.42 30.87 11.04
CA ASP A 224 11.65 31.56 10.65
C ASP A 224 12.61 30.61 9.89
N GLU A 225 13.90 30.96 9.79
CA GLU A 225 14.90 30.12 9.11
C GLU A 225 15.13 28.78 9.82
N GLU A 226 14.96 28.70 11.16
CA GLU A 226 15.23 27.53 12.00
C GLU A 226 13.95 26.77 12.44
N ASN A 227 12.76 27.37 12.27
CA ASN A 227 11.48 26.82 12.71
C ASN A 227 10.45 26.84 11.57
N HIS A 228 10.02 25.65 11.15
CA HIS A 228 9.04 25.48 10.08
C HIS A 228 7.84 24.68 10.56
N ALA A 229 6.65 25.17 10.25
CA ALA A 229 5.41 24.43 10.45
C ALA A 229 4.97 23.86 9.10
N VAL A 230 4.64 22.56 9.07
CA VAL A 230 4.18 21.89 7.86
C VAL A 230 2.85 21.18 8.09
N VAL A 231 2.04 21.13 7.04
CA VAL A 231 0.77 20.40 7.02
C VAL A 231 0.88 19.32 5.94
N CYS A 232 0.36 18.15 6.27
CA CYS A 232 0.29 16.96 5.45
C CYS A 232 -1.16 16.67 5.07
N GLU A 233 -1.55 16.89 3.83
CA GLU A 233 -2.95 16.75 3.41
C GLU A 233 -3.18 15.41 2.69
N VAL A 234 -4.36 14.81 2.89
CA VAL A 234 -4.88 13.65 2.14
C VAL A 234 -6.27 14.00 1.62
N SER A 235 -6.43 14.18 0.31
CA SER A 235 -7.75 14.29 -0.35
C SER A 235 -8.74 15.20 0.43
N ASP A 236 -8.31 16.42 0.71
CA ASP A 236 -9.04 17.48 1.47
C ASP A 236 -9.18 17.27 2.99
N SER A 237 -8.63 16.18 3.55
CA SER A 237 -8.45 15.99 4.99
C SER A 237 -7.02 16.35 5.40
N SER A 238 -6.89 17.40 6.21
CA SER A 238 -5.59 17.89 6.71
C SER A 238 -5.11 17.06 7.91
N VAL A 239 -3.85 16.63 7.88
CA VAL A 239 -3.09 16.06 9.01
C VAL A 239 -1.87 16.96 9.22
N TRP A 240 -1.32 17.13 10.42
CA TRP A 240 -0.23 18.09 10.65
C TRP A 240 1.04 17.48 11.22
N ALA A 241 2.15 18.19 11.03
CA ALA A 241 3.43 17.94 11.71
C ALA A 241 4.20 19.27 11.89
N ILE A 242 4.60 19.64 13.11
CA ILE A 242 5.52 20.77 13.32
C ILE A 242 6.96 20.25 13.31
N LEU A 243 7.86 20.89 12.56
CA LEU A 243 9.28 20.56 12.49
C LEU A 243 10.12 21.75 13.00
N SER A 244 10.58 21.69 14.24
CA SER A 244 11.52 22.68 14.80
C SER A 244 12.93 22.08 14.93
N GLU A 245 13.95 22.77 14.40
CA GLU A 245 15.35 22.33 14.58
C GLU A 245 15.88 22.59 16.01
N ARG A 246 15.24 23.48 16.79
CA ARG A 246 15.74 23.90 18.11
C ARG A 246 15.34 23.00 19.28
N ASN A 247 14.28 22.21 19.20
CA ASN A 247 13.74 21.52 20.38
C ASN A 247 14.25 20.08 20.56
N LYS A 248 15.54 19.93 20.87
CA LYS A 248 16.08 18.70 21.49
C LYS A 248 15.84 18.61 23.00
N ARG A 249 15.27 19.64 23.64
CA ARG A 249 15.13 19.74 25.11
C ARG A 249 13.70 19.78 25.66
N HIS A 250 12.71 19.99 24.81
CA HIS A 250 11.30 19.76 25.16
C HIS A 250 10.72 18.86 24.08
N GLU A 251 10.25 17.68 24.47
CA GLU A 251 9.53 16.69 23.65
C GLU A 251 8.17 17.26 23.17
N LEU A 252 8.18 18.38 22.45
CA LEU A 252 6.98 18.94 21.85
C LEU A 252 6.87 18.43 20.42
N CYS A 253 6.18 17.29 20.34
CA CYS A 253 5.30 16.89 19.24
C CYS A 253 5.94 16.47 17.92
N PHE A 254 6.67 15.35 17.92
CA PHE A 254 6.39 14.33 16.91
C PHE A 254 5.07 13.63 17.29
N LEU A 255 3.93 14.29 17.08
CA LEU A 255 2.64 13.63 17.25
C LEU A 255 2.36 12.75 16.04
N ASP A 256 3.07 11.62 16.05
CA ASP A 256 2.75 10.33 15.46
C ASP A 256 1.84 10.37 14.21
N LEU A 257 2.42 10.75 13.06
CA LEU A 257 1.87 10.43 11.73
C LEU A 257 1.45 8.95 11.59
N LYS A 258 1.94 8.05 12.46
CA LYS A 258 1.55 6.64 12.50
C LYS A 258 0.22 6.36 13.20
N ARG A 259 -0.33 7.29 14.01
CA ARG A 259 -1.61 7.08 14.73
C ARG A 259 -2.82 7.53 13.94
N THR A 260 -2.75 8.66 13.23
CA THR A 260 -3.87 9.15 12.41
C THR A 260 -4.19 8.21 11.24
N LEU A 261 -3.18 7.55 10.66
CA LEU A 261 -3.37 6.51 9.64
C LEU A 261 -3.82 5.15 10.20
N ARG A 262 -3.99 5.02 11.52
CA ARG A 262 -4.41 3.78 12.19
C ARG A 262 -5.88 3.77 12.63
N THR A 263 -6.60 4.88 12.48
CA THR A 263 -7.94 5.04 13.06
C THR A 263 -9.09 5.15 12.05
N ASP A 264 -8.82 5.20 10.75
CA ASP A 264 -9.86 5.07 9.73
C ASP A 264 -9.63 3.80 8.89
N VAL A 265 -10.20 2.68 9.37
CA VAL A 265 -10.82 1.51 8.69
C VAL A 265 -10.84 0.31 9.63
#